data_AF-A0A1W1YNF1-F1
#
_entry.id   AF-A0A1W1YNF1-F1
#
_cell.length_a   1.000
_cell.length_b   1.000
_cell.length_c   1.000
_cell.angle_alpha   90.00
_cell.angle_beta   90.00
_cell.angle_gamma   90.00
#
_symmetry.space_group_name_H-M   'P 1'
#
loop_
_entity.id
_entity.type
_entity.pdbx_description
1 polymer ?
#
loop_
_entity_poly.entity_id
_entity_poly.type
_entity_poly.pdbx_seq_one_letter_code
_entity_poly.pdbx_strand_id
1 'polypeptide(L)'
;MKTSLNELLLIEDFLLGGNSEGESTLMQARLLLQPSLKESISWQQKTYQLVNTYGRGQLRQEIAQVHQKLFSAPEHLSFRQKVMRFFAK
;
A
#
# COMPACT_ATOMS: atom_id res chain seq x y z
N MET A 1 -30.20 0.51 3.72
CA MET A 1 -29.98 1.33 4.93
C MET A 1 -28.67 2.09 4.74
N LYS A 2 -28.64 3.40 4.98
CA LYS A 2 -27.42 4.22 4.88
C LYS A 2 -26.47 3.89 6.04
N THR A 3 -25.71 2.81 5.92
CA THR A 3 -24.47 2.54 6.69
C THR A 3 -23.27 2.96 5.83
N SER A 4 -23.25 4.20 5.33
CA SER A 4 -22.46 4.56 4.14
C SER A 4 -21.22 5.43 4.36
N LEU A 5 -20.80 5.68 5.61
CA LEU A 5 -19.54 6.41 5.86
C LEU A 5 -18.94 6.09 7.23
N ASN A 6 -19.77 6.06 8.27
CA ASN A 6 -19.29 5.80 9.64
C ASN A 6 -18.70 4.40 9.79
N GLU A 7 -19.29 3.39 9.14
CA GLU A 7 -18.74 2.03 9.14
C GLU A 7 -17.42 1.98 8.37
N LEU A 8 -17.33 2.68 7.24
CA LEU A 8 -16.09 2.79 6.46
C LEU A 8 -14.98 3.45 7.28
N LEU A 9 -15.25 4.60 7.91
CA LEU A 9 -14.28 5.30 8.76
C LEU A 9 -13.82 4.41 9.91
N LEU A 10 -14.75 3.75 10.59
CA LEU A 10 -14.44 2.82 11.67
C LEU A 10 -13.54 1.67 11.21
N ILE A 11 -13.78 1.11 10.03
CA ILE A 11 -12.93 0.07 9.45
C ILE A 11 -11.57 0.65 9.05
N GLU A 12 -11.52 1.85 8.47
CA GLU A 12 -10.26 2.51 8.09
C GLU A 12 -9.38 2.82 9.29
N ASP A 13 -9.93 3.44 10.33
CA ASP A 13 -9.20 3.77 11.55
C ASP A 13 -8.63 2.51 12.22
N PHE A 14 -9.40 1.41 12.18
CA PHE A 14 -8.94 0.11 12.68
C PHE A 14 -7.84 -0.52 11.81
N LEU A 15 -7.99 -0.51 10.49
CA LEU A 15 -7.03 -1.15 9.58
C LEU A 15 -5.72 -0.37 9.44
N LEU A 16 -5.77 0.96 9.55
CA LEU A 16 -4.62 1.85 9.36
C LEU A 16 -3.91 2.18 10.68
N GLY A 17 -4.41 1.68 11.81
CA GLY A 17 -3.76 1.85 13.12
C GLY A 17 -4.03 3.22 13.78
N GLY A 18 -5.15 3.86 13.47
CA GLY A 18 -5.58 5.13 14.06
C GLY A 18 -6.25 5.00 15.43
N ASN A 19 -6.62 3.78 15.84
CA ASN A 19 -7.38 3.56 17.06
C ASN A 19 -6.55 3.65 18.35
N SER A 20 -7.11 4.29 19.36
CA SER A 20 -6.69 4.15 20.75
C SER A 20 -6.96 2.74 21.30
N GLU A 21 -6.35 2.37 22.44
CA GLU A 21 -6.56 1.07 23.08
C GLU A 21 -8.05 0.79 23.40
N GLY A 22 -8.77 1.84 23.83
CA GLY A 22 -10.20 1.76 24.10
C GLY A 22 -11.03 1.48 22.84
N GLU A 23 -10.70 2.12 21.72
CA GLU A 23 -11.37 1.92 20.44
C GLU A 23 -11.07 0.53 19.85
N SER A 24 -9.84 0.03 20.03
CA SER A 24 -9.49 -1.34 19.66
C SER A 24 -10.32 -2.36 20.43
N THR A 25 -10.50 -2.15 21.74
CA THR A 25 -11.33 -3.03 22.58
C THR A 25 -12.80 -2.98 22.14
N LEU A 26 -13.33 -1.77 21.88
CA LEU A 26 -14.70 -1.61 21.38
C LEU A 26 -14.89 -2.28 20.01
N MET A 27 -13.90 -2.19 19.12
CA MET A 27 -13.92 -2.87 17.84
C MET A 27 -14.00 -4.39 18.03
N GLN A 28 -13.17 -4.97 18.90
CA GLN A 28 -13.22 -6.41 19.17
C GLN A 28 -14.60 -6.87 19.65
N ALA A 29 -15.24 -6.10 20.54
CA ALA A 29 -16.61 -6.38 20.97
C ALA A 29 -17.61 -6.33 19.80
N ARG A 30 -17.50 -5.33 18.91
CA ARG A 30 -18.35 -5.24 17.71
C ARG A 30 -18.17 -6.44 16.79
N LEU A 31 -16.94 -6.92 16.58
CA LEU A 31 -16.66 -8.07 15.73
C LEU A 31 -17.28 -9.37 16.25
N LEU A 32 -17.43 -9.52 17.56
CA LEU A 32 -18.12 -10.67 18.16
C LEU A 32 -19.64 -10.60 17.93
N LEU A 33 -20.21 -9.39 17.91
CA LEU A 33 -21.65 -9.17 17.84
C LEU A 33 -22.18 -8.99 16.41
N GLN A 34 -21.30 -8.62 15.45
CA GLN A 34 -21.69 -8.22 14.09
C GLN A 34 -20.86 -8.99 13.04
N PRO A 35 -21.30 -10.20 12.62
CA PRO A 35 -20.58 -11.00 11.63
C PRO A 35 -20.38 -10.29 10.28
N SER A 36 -21.35 -9.47 9.85
CA SER A 36 -21.25 -8.70 8.61
C SER A 36 -20.09 -7.69 8.61
N LEU A 37 -19.78 -7.10 9.77
CA LEU A 37 -18.65 -6.18 9.92
C LEU A 37 -17.31 -6.89 9.65
N LYS A 38 -17.19 -8.15 10.07
CA LYS A 38 -16.01 -8.98 9.80
C LYS A 38 -15.82 -9.25 8.30
N GLU A 39 -16.92 -9.48 7.59
CA GLU A 39 -16.88 -9.62 6.12
C GLU A 39 -16.46 -8.32 5.44
N SER A 40 -17.04 -7.18 5.84
CA SER A 40 -16.64 -5.86 5.33
C SER A 40 -15.14 -5.60 5.51
N ILE A 41 -14.60 -5.86 6.71
CA ILE A 41 -13.17 -5.73 7.00
C ILE A 41 -12.33 -6.63 6.10
N SER A 42 -12.73 -7.89 5.94
CA SER A 42 -11.99 -8.85 5.11
C SER A 42 -11.92 -8.39 3.65
N TRP A 43 -13.03 -7.91 3.09
CA TRP A 43 -13.06 -7.41 1.73
C TRP A 43 -12.24 -6.13 1.56
N GLN A 44 -12.28 -5.22 2.53
CA GLN A 44 -11.48 -3.99 2.48
C GLN A 44 -9.98 -4.29 2.58
N GLN A 45 -9.56 -5.17 3.50
CA GLN A 45 -8.17 -5.64 3.59
C GLN A 45 -7.69 -6.26 2.28
N LYS A 46 -8.49 -7.15 1.68
CA LYS A 46 -8.16 -7.79 0.40
C LYS A 46 -8.04 -6.78 -0.75
N THR A 47 -8.91 -5.77 -0.75
CA THR A 47 -8.87 -4.68 -1.73
C THR A 47 -7.58 -3.87 -1.60
N TYR A 48 -7.21 -3.47 -0.38
CA TYR A 48 -5.95 -2.76 -0.14
C TYR A 48 -4.73 -3.59 -0.53
N GLN A 49 -4.72 -4.88 -0.23
CA GLN A 49 -3.64 -5.78 -0.66
C GLN A 49 -3.52 -5.82 -2.18
N LEU A 50 -4.64 -5.91 -2.91
CA LEU A 50 -4.64 -5.92 -4.37
C LEU A 50 -4.12 -4.59 -4.94
N VAL A 51 -4.63 -3.46 -4.47
CA VAL A 51 -4.22 -2.12 -4.91
C VAL A 51 -2.73 -1.91 -4.64
N ASN A 52 -2.25 -2.25 -3.44
CA ASN A 52 -0.84 -2.11 -3.09
C ASN A 52 0.05 -3.01 -3.96
N THR A 53 -0.33 -4.27 -4.16
CA THR A 53 0.43 -5.22 -4.99
C THR A 53 0.52 -4.73 -6.43
N TYR A 54 -0.59 -4.29 -7.00
CA TYR A 54 -0.64 -3.75 -8.35
C TYR A 54 0.21 -2.46 -8.47
N GLY A 55 0.03 -1.52 -7.55
CA GLY A 55 0.80 -0.27 -7.53
C GLY A 55 2.30 -0.50 -7.39
N ARG A 56 2.74 -1.47 -6.57
CA ARG A 56 4.14 -1.88 -6.47
C ARG A 56 4.65 -2.47 -7.79
N GLY A 57 3.82 -3.24 -8.49
CA GLY A 57 4.14 -3.76 -9.82
C GLY A 57 4.37 -2.64 -10.82
N GLN A 58 3.47 -1.68 -10.86
CA GLN A 58 3.57 -0.50 -11.72
C GLN A 58 4.82 0.34 -11.40
N LEU A 59 5.06 0.66 -10.12
CA LEU A 59 6.23 1.44 -9.70
C LEU A 59 7.55 0.74 -10.09
N ARG A 60 7.61 -0.58 -9.96
CA ARG A 60 8.78 -1.36 -10.41
C ARG A 60 9.00 -1.24 -11.92
N GLN A 61 7.94 -1.28 -12.71
CA GLN A 61 8.04 -1.10 -14.16
C GLN A 61 8.52 0.31 -14.51
N GLU A 62 8.01 1.34 -13.85
CA GLU A 62 8.45 2.72 -14.05
C GLU A 62 9.94 2.90 -13.70
N ILE A 63 10.38 2.36 -12.56
CA ILE A 63 11.80 2.36 -12.15
C ILE A 63 12.67 1.62 -13.19
N ALA A 64 12.22 0.46 -13.67
CA ALA A 64 12.94 -0.31 -14.68
C ALA A 64 13.08 0.46 -16.01
N GLN A 65 12.03 1.17 -16.43
CA GLN A 65 12.07 2.02 -17.62
C GLN A 65 13.04 3.19 -17.47
N VAL A 66 13.03 3.86 -16.31
CA VAL A 66 13.98 4.95 -16.00
C VAL A 66 15.41 4.42 -16.02
N HIS A 67 15.66 3.29 -15.36
CA HIS A 67 16.96 2.64 -15.37
C HIS A 67 17.41 2.31 -16.80
N GLN A 68 16.53 1.71 -17.62
CA GLN A 68 16.85 1.37 -19.00
C GLN A 68 17.25 2.59 -19.82
N LYS A 69 16.51 3.71 -19.69
CA LYS A 69 16.83 4.98 -20.36
C LYS A 69 18.18 5.51 -19.90
N LEU A 70 18.38 5.66 -18.59
CA LEU A 70 19.61 6.23 -18.00
C LEU A 70 20.87 5.40 -18.31
N PHE A 71 20.76 4.08 -18.42
CA PHE A 71 21.92 3.20 -18.60
C PHE A 71 22.16 2.76 -20.05
N SER A 72 21.20 2.95 -20.95
CA SER A 72 21.32 2.52 -22.35
C SER A 72 21.39 3.67 -23.35
N ALA A 73 20.83 4.84 -23.05
CA ALA A 73 20.86 5.97 -23.97
C ALA A 73 22.28 6.59 -24.02
N PRO A 74 22.81 6.89 -25.22
CA PRO A 74 24.17 7.43 -25.37
C PRO A 74 24.34 8.80 -24.70
N GLU A 75 23.28 9.60 -24.62
CA GLU A 75 23.24 10.90 -23.95
C GLU A 75 23.49 10.84 -22.42
N HIS A 76 23.34 9.67 -21.80
CA HIS A 76 23.54 9.46 -20.36
C HIS A 76 24.83 8.70 -20.02
N LEU A 77 25.74 8.51 -20.98
CA LEU A 77 26.98 7.74 -20.81
C LEU A 77 27.83 8.22 -19.62
N SER A 78 28.02 9.54 -19.50
CA SER A 78 28.83 10.13 -18.43
C SER A 78 28.23 9.89 -17.04
N PHE A 79 26.90 9.93 -16.93
CA PHE A 79 26.18 9.60 -15.70
C PHE A 79 26.37 8.13 -15.34
N ARG A 80 26.12 7.21 -16.29
CA ARG A 80 26.35 5.77 -16.10
C ARG A 80 27.77 5.47 -15.63
N GLN A 81 28.78 6.06 -16.27
CA GLN A 81 30.18 5.87 -15.88
C GLN A 81 30.48 6.35 -14.46
N LYS A 82 29.94 7.52 -14.06
CA LYS A 82 30.07 8.02 -12.67
C LYS A 82 29.44 7.07 -11.67
N VAL A 83 28.23 6.58 -11.94
CA VAL A 83 27.54 5.64 -11.04
C VAL A 83 28.34 4.34 -10.90
N MET A 84 28.79 3.75 -12.01
CA MET A 84 29.56 2.50 -11.99
C MET A 84 30.89 2.63 -11.24
N ARG A 85 31.52 3.81 -11.22
CA ARG A 85 32.74 4.06 -10.45
C ARG A 85 32.54 3.93 -8.94
N PHE A 86 31.35 4.21 -8.40
CA PHE A 86 31.08 3.99 -6.97
C PHE A 86 31.05 2.51 -6.59
N PHE A 87 30.84 1.62 -7.57
CA PHE A 87 30.79 0.17 -7.37
C PHE A 87 32.04 -0.54 -7.91
N ALA A 88 32.95 0.20 -8.55
CA ALA A 88 34.27 -0.29 -8.92
C ALA A 88 35.16 -0.20 -7.67
N LYS A 89 35.73 -1.34 -7.28
CA LYS A 89 36.59 -1.49 -6.11
C LYS A 89 37.87 -0.67 -6.23
#